data_AF-A0A5C9AE44-F1
#
_entry.id   AF-A0A5C9AE44-F1
#
_cell.length_a   1.000
_cell.length_b   1.000
_cell.length_c   1.000
_cell.angle_alpha   90.00
_cell.angle_beta   90.00
_cell.angle_gamma   90.00
#
_symmetry.space_group_name_H-M   'P 1'
#
loop_
_entity.id
_entity.type
_entity.pdbx_description
1 polymer ?
#
loop_
_entity_poly.entity_id
_entity_poly.type
_entity_poly.pdbx_seq_one_letter_code
_entity_poly.pdbx_strand_id
1 'polypeptide(L)'
;TSKDKYKIADSCAGTGSLIFPLIKRIFFKEGFEGIQKVELFYNDKDSFVSQLFIAQILTNMIYHNLDFKDLRIYIGDAITEYDTINTLFLRFKQNKLVAQRVLEIDKEKKAA
;
A
#
# COMPACT_ATOMS: atom_id res chain seq x y z
N THR A 1 -13.95 -19.27 -4.48
CA THR A 1 -12.78 -18.97 -3.61
C THR A 1 -11.89 -17.98 -4.32
N SER A 2 -12.00 -16.68 -4.01
CA SER A 2 -10.88 -15.76 -4.20
C SER A 2 -10.89 -14.84 -2.98
N LYS A 3 -10.01 -15.12 -2.03
CA LYS A 3 -9.86 -14.39 -0.77
C LYS A 3 -9.06 -13.08 -0.94
N ASP A 4 -8.60 -12.77 -2.16
CA ASP A 4 -7.69 -11.66 -2.47
C ASP A 4 -8.34 -10.71 -3.47
N LYS A 5 -8.96 -9.65 -2.96
CA LYS A 5 -9.93 -8.87 -3.75
C LYS A 5 -9.36 -7.60 -4.39
N TYR A 6 -8.23 -7.08 -3.91
CA TYR A 6 -7.74 -5.76 -4.33
C TYR A 6 -6.27 -5.81 -4.75
N LYS A 7 -6.04 -5.88 -6.06
CA LYS A 7 -4.72 -5.64 -6.65
C LYS A 7 -4.73 -4.25 -7.27
N ILE A 8 -3.95 -3.33 -6.71
CA ILE A 8 -3.80 -1.97 -7.21
C ILE A 8 -2.39 -1.87 -7.78
N ALA A 9 -2.27 -1.43 -9.03
CA ALA A 9 -1.00 -1.23 -9.68
C ALA A 9 -1.02 0.09 -10.43
N ASP A 10 0.05 0.87 -10.28
CA ASP A 10 0.29 2.08 -11.04
C ASP A 10 1.79 2.17 -11.38
N SER A 11 2.11 2.19 -12.67
CA SER A 11 3.48 2.14 -13.20
C SER A 11 4.03 3.52 -13.61
N CYS A 12 3.27 4.58 -13.38
CA CYS A 12 3.68 5.96 -13.53
C CYS A 12 2.98 6.78 -12.45
N ALA A 13 3.19 6.33 -11.21
CA ALA A 13 2.27 6.61 -10.13
C ALA A 13 2.38 8.03 -9.57
N GLY A 14 3.46 8.74 -9.89
CA GLY A 14 3.75 10.05 -9.32
C GLY A 14 3.69 9.98 -7.81
N THR A 15 3.00 10.94 -7.19
CA THR A 15 2.78 10.96 -5.74
C THR A 15 1.62 10.05 -5.28
N GLY A 16 1.06 9.19 -6.15
CA GLY A 16 0.00 8.24 -5.82
C GLY A 16 -1.42 8.78 -6.03
N SER A 17 -1.61 9.71 -6.97
CA SER A 17 -2.91 10.39 -7.22
C SER A 17 -4.03 9.43 -7.61
N LEU A 18 -3.71 8.29 -8.24
CA LEU A 18 -4.67 7.22 -8.54
C LEU A 18 -4.78 6.19 -7.42
N ILE A 19 -3.69 5.96 -6.67
CA ILE A 19 -3.62 4.97 -5.60
C ILE A 19 -4.46 5.40 -4.37
N PHE A 20 -4.27 6.61 -3.87
CA PHE A 20 -4.91 7.05 -2.62
C PHE A 20 -6.44 7.11 -2.69
N PRO A 21 -7.07 7.59 -3.77
CA PRO A 21 -8.54 7.54 -3.90
C PRO A 21 -9.10 6.12 -3.88
N LEU A 22 -8.38 5.15 -4.46
CA LEU A 22 -8.80 3.74 -4.44
C LEU A 22 -8.69 3.16 -3.03
N ILE A 23 -7.58 3.40 -2.32
CA ILE A 23 -7.41 3.02 -0.91
C ILE A 23 -8.54 3.62 -0.06
N LYS A 24 -8.80 4.93 -0.22
CA LYS A 24 -9.87 5.64 0.49
C LYS A 24 -11.24 5.01 0.23
N ARG A 25 -11.55 4.67 -1.03
CA ARG A 25 -12.81 4.00 -1.39
C ARG A 25 -12.94 2.61 -0.76
N ILE A 26 -11.85 1.85 -0.70
CA ILE A 26 -11.84 0.53 -0.03
C ILE A 26 -12.06 0.71 1.46
N PHE A 27 -11.36 1.64 2.10
CA PHE A 27 -11.52 1.94 3.52
C PHE A 27 -12.96 2.32 3.88
N PHE A 28 -13.59 3.23 3.13
CA PHE A 28 -14.98 3.61 3.40
C PHE A 28 -15.98 2.47 3.20
N LYS A 29 -15.67 1.49 2.34
CA LYS A 29 -16.56 0.37 2.06
C LYS A 29 -16.38 -0.80 3.03
N GLU A 30 -15.14 -1.13 3.37
CA GLU A 30 -14.79 -2.37 4.08
C GLU A 30 -13.92 -2.14 5.32
N GLY A 31 -13.65 -0.88 5.67
CA GLY A 31 -12.82 -0.50 6.82
C GLY A 31 -11.38 -1.02 6.72
N PHE A 32 -10.75 -1.21 7.88
CA PHE A 32 -9.40 -1.77 7.98
C PHE A 32 -9.32 -3.20 7.42
N GLU A 33 -10.39 -3.99 7.53
CA GLU A 33 -10.43 -5.35 6.96
C GLU A 33 -10.28 -5.33 5.43
N GLY A 34 -10.86 -4.33 4.77
CA GLY A 34 -10.68 -4.10 3.33
C GLY A 34 -9.23 -3.75 2.99
N ILE A 35 -8.62 -2.85 3.76
CA ILE A 35 -7.22 -2.43 3.57
C ILE A 35 -6.25 -3.60 3.71
N GLN A 36 -6.49 -4.51 4.66
CA GLN A 36 -5.67 -5.70 4.88
C GLN A 36 -5.71 -6.72 3.73
N LYS A 37 -6.60 -6.54 2.75
CA LYS A 37 -6.70 -7.38 1.55
C LYS A 37 -6.01 -6.77 0.33
N VAL A 38 -5.44 -5.56 0.46
CA VAL A 38 -4.85 -4.82 -0.65
C VAL A 38 -3.41 -5.27 -0.91
N GLU A 39 -3.17 -5.70 -2.15
CA GLU A 39 -1.84 -5.85 -2.74
C GLU A 39 -1.58 -4.62 -3.61
N LEU A 40 -0.60 -3.80 -3.23
CA LEU A 40 -0.28 -2.54 -3.86
C LEU A 40 1.07 -2.63 -4.57
N PHE A 41 1.07 -2.35 -5.87
CA PHE A 41 2.25 -2.17 -6.70
C PHE A 41 2.34 -0.70 -7.11
N TYR A 42 3.51 -0.11 -6.87
CA TYR A 42 3.88 1.23 -7.25
C TYR A 42 5.14 1.18 -8.10
N ASN A 43 5.16 1.93 -9.20
CA ASN A 43 6.38 2.29 -9.89
C ASN A 43 6.36 3.74 -10.37
N ASP A 44 7.53 4.37 -10.26
CA ASP A 44 7.83 5.64 -10.93
C ASP A 44 9.34 5.69 -11.22
N LYS A 45 9.74 6.41 -12.27
CA LYS A 45 11.16 6.59 -12.61
C LYS A 45 11.79 7.75 -11.86
N ASP A 46 10.99 8.71 -11.39
CA ASP A 46 11.47 9.86 -10.64
C ASP A 46 11.67 9.48 -9.16
N SER A 47 12.92 9.50 -8.73
CA SER A 47 13.30 9.13 -7.36
C SER A 47 12.78 10.11 -6.32
N PHE A 48 12.70 11.40 -6.61
CA PHE A 48 12.20 12.41 -5.66
C PHE A 48 10.70 12.22 -5.44
N VAL A 49 9.94 12.06 -6.51
CA VAL A 49 8.49 11.82 -6.43
C VAL A 49 8.20 10.49 -5.74
N SER A 50 8.98 9.45 -6.04
CA SER A 50 8.89 8.16 -5.35
C SER A 50 9.15 8.26 -3.85
N GLN A 51 10.14 9.05 -3.43
CA GLN A 51 10.41 9.29 -2.01
C GLN A 51 9.23 9.98 -1.32
N LEU A 52 8.57 10.94 -1.99
CA LEU A 52 7.35 11.57 -1.46
C LEU A 52 6.22 10.57 -1.29
N PHE A 53 6.02 9.66 -2.25
CA PHE A 53 5.04 8.58 -2.13
C PHE A 53 5.38 7.64 -0.97
N ILE A 54 6.64 7.20 -0.88
CA ILE A 54 7.12 6.30 0.19
C ILE A 54 6.89 6.93 1.56
N ALA A 55 7.25 8.20 1.75
CA ALA A 55 7.03 8.91 3.00
C ALA A 55 5.54 8.96 3.37
N GLN A 56 4.67 9.28 2.41
CA GLN A 56 3.22 9.31 2.62
C GLN A 56 2.66 7.93 2.99
N ILE A 57 2.99 6.90 2.20
CA ILE A 57 2.40 5.57 2.40
C ILE A 57 2.87 4.96 3.73
N LEU A 58 4.17 5.04 4.06
CA LEU A 58 4.71 4.50 5.30
C LEU A 58 4.19 5.26 6.52
N THR A 59 4.06 6.59 6.45
CA THR A 59 3.44 7.38 7.52
C THR A 59 2.00 6.92 7.77
N ASN A 60 1.22 6.70 6.71
CA ASN A 60 -0.15 6.19 6.85
C ASN A 60 -0.21 4.75 7.39
N MET A 61 0.73 3.89 7.01
CA MET A 61 0.81 2.54 7.55
C MET A 61 1.06 2.55 9.06
N ILE A 62 2.00 3.38 9.52
CA ILE A 62 2.44 3.42 10.93
C ILE A 62 1.43 4.17 11.81
N TYR A 63 0.99 5.37 11.41
CA TYR A 63 0.18 6.23 12.27
C TYR A 63 -1.32 6.04 12.10
N HIS A 64 -1.75 5.52 10.95
CA HIS A 64 -3.16 5.35 10.62
C HIS A 64 -3.56 3.88 10.41
N ASN A 65 -2.68 2.93 10.77
CA ASN A 65 -2.95 1.49 10.73
C ASN A 65 -3.39 0.98 9.34
N LEU A 66 -2.92 1.61 8.25
CA LEU A 66 -3.19 1.13 6.89
C LEU A 66 -2.31 -0.10 6.58
N ASP A 67 -2.57 -1.23 7.22
CA ASP A 67 -1.74 -2.43 7.11
C ASP A 67 -2.07 -3.24 5.85
N PHE A 68 -1.44 -2.89 4.72
CA PHE A 68 -1.62 -3.57 3.43
C PHE A 68 -1.12 -5.02 3.45
N LYS A 69 -1.73 -5.89 2.65
CA LYS A 69 -1.33 -7.30 2.50
C LYS A 69 0.11 -7.43 1.97
N ASP A 70 0.41 -6.69 0.92
CA ASP A 70 1.71 -6.64 0.24
C ASP A 70 1.84 -5.26 -0.40
N LEU A 71 2.95 -4.58 -0.17
CA LEU A 71 3.31 -3.31 -0.81
C LEU A 71 4.63 -3.52 -1.52
N ARG A 72 4.65 -3.24 -2.83
CA ARG A 72 5.82 -3.30 -3.70
C ARG A 72 6.02 -1.94 -4.33
N ILE A 73 7.22 -1.40 -4.15
CA ILE A 73 7.61 -0.09 -4.67
C ILE A 73 8.86 -0.32 -5.51
N TYR A 74 8.80 0.08 -6.77
CA TYR A 74 9.91 0.04 -7.71
C TYR A 74 10.23 1.46 -8.15
N ILE A 75 11.49 1.87 -8.04
CA ILE A 75 11.96 3.16 -8.56
C ILE A 75 12.88 2.89 -9.75
N GLY A 76 12.45 3.31 -10.93
CA GLY A 76 13.16 3.08 -12.20
C GLY A 76 12.20 3.06 -13.38
N ASP A 77 12.76 3.03 -14.59
CA ASP A 77 11.94 2.97 -15.81
C ASP A 77 11.19 1.62 -15.91
N ALA A 78 9.85 1.68 -15.90
CA ALA A 78 9.00 0.49 -15.98
C ALA A 78 9.22 -0.37 -17.24
N ILE A 79 9.73 0.22 -18.31
CA ILE A 79 9.87 -0.41 -19.62
C ILE A 79 11.29 -0.96 -19.79
N THR A 80 12.31 -0.15 -19.47
CA THR A 80 13.71 -0.52 -19.75
C THR A 80 14.47 -1.09 -18.56
N GLU A 81 13.99 -0.86 -17.34
CA GLU A 81 14.72 -1.17 -16.12
C GLU A 81 13.92 -2.06 -15.15
N TYR A 82 12.77 -2.59 -15.54
CA TYR A 82 11.98 -3.45 -14.65
C TYR A 82 12.74 -4.70 -14.22
N ASP A 83 12.88 -4.88 -12.90
CA ASP A 83 13.55 -6.04 -12.27
C ASP A 83 15.05 -6.17 -12.64
N THR A 84 15.76 -5.04 -12.69
CA THR A 84 17.20 -4.98 -12.96
C THR A 84 18.00 -4.53 -11.72
N ILE A 85 19.33 -4.71 -11.73
CA ILE A 85 20.22 -4.25 -10.64
C ILE A 85 20.18 -2.74 -10.39
N ASN A 86 19.68 -1.97 -11.37
CA ASN A 86 19.62 -0.52 -11.32
C ASN A 86 18.31 0.00 -10.67
N THR A 87 17.36 -0.89 -10.38
CA THR A 87 16.07 -0.52 -9.78
C THR A 87 16.15 -0.57 -8.27
N LEU A 88 15.75 0.51 -7.59
CA LEU A 88 15.50 0.41 -6.15
C LEU A 88 14.17 -0.30 -5.92
N PHE A 89 14.21 -1.39 -5.16
CA PHE A 89 13.03 -2.17 -4.81
C PHE A 89 12.81 -2.17 -3.30
N LEU A 90 11.61 -1.78 -2.88
CA LEU A 90 11.15 -1.90 -1.50
C LEU A 90 9.91 -2.79 -1.47
N ARG A 91 9.93 -3.78 -0.56
CA ARG A 91 8.80 -4.67 -0.32
C ARG A 91 8.44 -4.69 1.16
N PHE A 92 7.17 -4.45 1.43
CA PHE A 92 6.58 -4.72 2.73
C PHE A 92 5.56 -5.86 2.59
N LYS A 93 5.63 -6.83 3.50
CA LYS A 93 4.63 -7.88 3.65
C LYS A 93 3.94 -7.71 4.99
N GLN A 94 2.62 -7.85 4.98
CA GLN A 94 1.81 -7.76 6.18
C GLN A 94 2.30 -8.69 7.29
N ASN A 95 2.39 -8.16 8.51
CA ASN A 95 2.59 -8.97 9.70
C ASN A 95 1.23 -9.41 10.25
N LYS A 96 1.00 -10.72 10.36
CA LYS A 96 -0.30 -11.28 10.82
C LYS A 96 -0.71 -10.80 12.21
N LEU A 97 0.25 -10.59 13.11
CA LEU A 97 -0.03 -10.11 14.48
C LEU A 97 -0.48 -8.65 14.45
N VAL A 98 0.17 -7.81 13.63
CA VAL A 98 -0.21 -6.41 13.45
C VAL A 98 -1.60 -6.32 12.83
N ALA A 99 -1.86 -7.08 11.75
CA ALA A 99 -3.16 -7.12 11.10
C ALA A 99 -4.29 -7.49 12.07
N GLN A 100 -4.09 -8.53 12.89
CA GLN A 100 -5.06 -8.91 13.91
C GLN A 100 -5.29 -7.79 14.93
N ARG A 101 -4.22 -7.19 15.46
CA ARG A 101 -4.31 -6.14 16.47
C ARG A 101 -5.02 -4.88 15.95
N VAL A 102 -4.81 -4.51 14.69
CA VAL A 102 -5.52 -3.38 14.07
C VAL A 102 -7.03 -3.58 14.09
N LEU A 103 -7.51 -4.79 13.78
CA LEU A 103 -8.95 -5.10 13.79
C LEU A 103 -9.52 -5.16 15.21
N GLU A 104 -8.75 -5.62 16.19
CA GLU A 104 -9.14 -5.58 17.61
C GLU A 104 -9.32 -4.14 18.09
N ILE A 105 -8.34 -3.28 17.84
CA ILE A 105 -8.40 -1.85 18.23
C ILE A 105 -9.58 -1.14 17.57
N ASP A 106 -9.87 -1.43 16.30
CA ASP A 106 -11.03 -0.85 15.61
C ASP A 106 -12.36 -1.28 16.25
N LYS A 107 -12.48 -2.54 16.69
CA LYS A 107 -13.65 -3.02 17.43
C LYS A 107 -13.77 -2.37 18.80
N GLU A 108 -12.68 -2.29 19.55
CA GLU A 108 -12.61 -1.62 20.87
C GLU A 108 -13.08 -0.16 20.76
N LYS A 109 -12.59 0.58 19.75
CA LYS A 109 -12.96 1.98 19.51
C LYS A 109 -14.41 2.20 19.09
N LYS A 110 -15.03 1.23 18.43
CA LYS A 110 -16.44 1.31 18.01
C LYS A 110 -17.41 0.95 19.14
N ALA A 111 -16.93 0.27 20.17
CA ALA A 111 -17.72 -0.14 21.33
C ALA A 111 -17.68 0.88 22.48
N ALA A 112 -16.73 1.82 22.45
CA ALA A 112 -16.60 2.94 23.39
C ALA A 112 -17.37 4.17 22.90
#